data_AF-A0A0E2H977-F1
#
_entry.id   AF-A0A0E2H977-F1
#
_cell.length_a   1.000
_cell.length_b   1.000
_cell.length_c   1.000
_cell.angle_alpha   90.00
_cell.angle_beta   90.00
_cell.angle_gamma   90.00
#
_symmetry.space_group_name_H-M   'P 1'
#
loop_
_entity.id
_entity.type
_entity.pdbx_description
1 polymer ?
#
loop_
_entity_poly.entity_id
_entity_poly.type
_entity_poly.pdbx_seq_one_letter_code
_entity_poly.pdbx_strand_id
1 'polypeptide(L)'
;MDKEYEFAECWRLYDESYIVKNVFNGTLKPLWLDIEPMVGFPDTQEEIEDTFNKLRFYRMLLQSSAGSLWHGTTLARKILHLVLRPATKIIGYDRIFNRIETMKDKYGFEEKEYVGNMCSPVGLWHGKVRREDYTRPNQLEFEGRLYSVPGNYVEYLEPLYGKNCTTELPPPEKRTSGHTLDIYRCVKL
;
A
#
# COMPACT_ATOMS: atom_id res chain seq x y z
N MET A 1 15.54 1.05 -18.96
CA MET A 1 15.60 1.35 -17.52
C MET A 1 14.44 0.63 -16.89
N ASP A 2 14.69 -0.54 -16.29
CA ASP A 2 13.65 -1.29 -15.58
C ASP A 2 13.21 -0.40 -14.41
N LYS A 3 11.97 0.12 -14.50
CA LYS A 3 11.37 0.87 -13.41
C LYS A 3 11.16 -0.14 -12.29
N GLU A 4 11.87 0.01 -11.19
CA GLU A 4 11.55 -0.71 -9.96
C GLU A 4 10.05 -0.55 -9.73
N TYR A 5 9.29 -1.65 -9.70
CA TYR A 5 7.88 -1.61 -9.35
C TYR A 5 7.82 -1.26 -7.86
N GLU A 6 7.78 0.03 -7.61
CA GLU A 6 7.29 0.57 -6.37
C GLU A 6 5.80 0.80 -6.53
N PHE A 7 5.03 0.51 -5.49
CA PHE A 7 3.58 0.69 -5.47
C PHE A 7 3.24 2.11 -5.92
N ALA A 8 2.89 2.28 -7.20
CA ALA A 8 2.65 3.57 -7.84
C ALA A 8 1.28 4.17 -7.46
N GLU A 9 0.59 3.54 -6.53
CA GLU A 9 -0.81 3.76 -6.20
C GLU A 9 -1.00 4.59 -4.92
N CYS A 10 0.09 4.93 -4.24
CA CYS A 10 0.12 5.86 -3.10
C CYS A 10 0.90 7.13 -3.46
N TRP A 11 0.62 8.22 -2.73
CA TRP A 11 1.47 9.40 -2.77
C TRP A 11 2.61 9.26 -1.78
N ARG A 12 3.69 10.00 -1.99
CA ARG A 12 4.84 10.00 -1.09
C ARG A 12 5.25 11.41 -0.74
N LEU A 13 5.46 11.63 0.55
CA LEU A 13 6.11 12.82 1.06
C LEU A 13 7.58 12.48 1.33
N TYR A 14 8.50 13.24 0.75
CA TYR A 14 9.94 12.99 0.86
C TYR A 14 10.63 13.98 1.82
N ASP A 15 11.59 13.48 2.60
CA ASP A 15 12.57 14.28 3.34
C ASP A 15 13.97 14.02 2.78
N GLU A 16 14.51 15.03 2.08
CA GLU A 16 15.84 14.99 1.45
C GLU A 16 17.00 15.12 2.44
N SER A 17 16.71 15.39 3.72
CA SER A 17 17.72 15.42 4.79
C SER A 17 18.24 14.02 5.13
N TYR A 18 17.59 12.98 4.64
CA TYR A 18 17.94 11.58 4.85
C TYR A 18 17.96 10.82 3.52
N ILE A 19 18.83 9.82 3.43
CA ILE A 19 18.89 8.86 2.34
C ILE A 19 18.60 7.47 2.90
N VAL A 20 17.68 6.77 2.26
CA VAL A 20 17.37 5.37 2.49
C VAL A 20 18.06 4.54 1.41
N LYS A 21 18.86 3.57 1.85
CA LYS A 21 19.50 2.57 1.00
C LYS A 21 18.76 1.25 1.12
N ASN A 22 18.27 0.74 0.01
CA ASN A 22 17.78 -0.63 -0.05
C ASN A 22 18.98 -1.59 -0.12
N VAL A 23 19.16 -2.40 0.93
CA VAL A 23 20.32 -3.29 1.07
C VAL A 23 20.28 -4.43 0.03
N PHE A 24 19.09 -4.82 -0.43
CA PHE A 24 18.92 -5.93 -1.37
C PHE A 24 19.38 -5.59 -2.80
N ASN A 25 19.07 -4.39 -3.29
CA ASN A 25 19.37 -3.99 -4.68
C ASN A 25 20.23 -2.72 -4.81
N GLY A 26 20.58 -2.08 -3.70
CA GLY A 26 21.45 -0.91 -3.66
C GLY A 26 20.79 0.41 -4.07
N THR A 27 19.46 0.45 -4.27
CA THR A 27 18.78 1.71 -4.65
C THR A 27 18.84 2.73 -3.51
N LEU A 28 18.99 4.00 -3.87
CA LEU A 28 19.05 5.13 -2.95
C LEU A 28 17.87 6.05 -3.23
N LYS A 29 17.13 6.42 -2.18
CA LYS A 29 15.98 7.34 -2.25
C LYS A 29 15.97 8.25 -1.03
N PRO A 30 15.45 9.49 -1.12
CA PRO A 30 15.16 10.29 0.07
C PRO A 30 14.25 9.50 1.01
N LEU A 31 14.32 9.75 2.33
CA LEU A 31 13.34 9.16 3.26
C LEU A 31 11.92 9.57 2.85
N TRP A 32 10.96 8.68 3.01
CA TRP A 32 9.58 8.95 2.60
C TRP A 32 8.54 8.50 3.63
N LEU A 33 7.37 9.12 3.54
CA LEU A 33 6.14 8.67 4.15
C LEU A 33 5.13 8.38 3.04
N ASP A 34 4.59 7.16 3.02
CA ASP A 34 3.52 6.77 2.11
C ASP A 34 2.19 7.38 2.59
N ILE A 35 1.49 8.05 1.69
CA ILE A 35 0.19 8.67 1.91
C ILE A 35 -0.84 7.86 1.12
N GLU A 36 -1.70 7.15 1.85
CA GLU A 36 -2.71 6.26 1.29
C GLU A 36 -4.10 6.83 1.60
N PRO A 37 -4.77 7.46 0.62
CA PRO A 37 -6.09 8.03 0.84
C PRO A 37 -7.14 6.93 1.10
N MET A 38 -8.06 7.24 2.01
CA MET A 38 -9.28 6.45 2.20
C MET A 38 -10.26 6.78 1.09
N VAL A 39 -10.82 5.75 0.45
CA VAL A 39 -11.83 5.88 -0.61
C VAL A 39 -13.11 5.18 -0.19
N GLY A 40 -14.23 5.54 -0.85
CA GLY A 40 -15.51 4.87 -0.63
C GLY A 40 -15.45 3.41 -1.07
N PHE A 41 -16.18 2.55 -0.36
CA PHE A 41 -16.32 1.14 -0.74
C PHE A 41 -17.67 0.89 -1.42
N PRO A 42 -17.77 -0.14 -2.28
CA PRO A 42 -19.06 -0.64 -2.72
C PRO A 42 -19.98 -1.03 -1.56
N ASP A 43 -21.28 -1.05 -1.81
CA ASP A 43 -22.30 -1.22 -0.76
C ASP A 43 -22.45 -2.69 -0.34
N THR A 44 -22.04 -3.63 -1.20
CA THR A 44 -22.14 -5.07 -0.95
C THR A 44 -20.77 -5.72 -0.84
N GLN A 45 -20.69 -6.78 -0.03
CA GLN A 45 -19.45 -7.54 0.14
C GLN A 45 -19.00 -8.21 -1.16
N GLU A 46 -19.94 -8.66 -1.99
CA GLU A 46 -19.66 -9.24 -3.31
C GLU A 46 -18.98 -8.21 -4.24
N GLU A 47 -19.50 -6.98 -4.31
CA GLU A 47 -18.88 -5.92 -5.12
C GLU A 47 -17.50 -5.50 -4.62
N ILE A 48 -17.29 -5.52 -3.28
CA ILE A 48 -15.98 -5.28 -2.67
C ILE A 48 -15.00 -6.36 -3.15
N GLU A 49 -15.35 -7.63 -3.02
CA GLU A 49 -14.49 -8.75 -3.41
C GLU A 49 -14.16 -8.74 -4.91
N ASP A 50 -15.17 -8.48 -5.75
CA ASP A 50 -14.98 -8.31 -7.20
C ASP A 50 -14.03 -7.15 -7.52
N THR A 51 -14.19 -5.99 -6.85
CA THR A 51 -13.30 -4.84 -7.02
C THR A 51 -11.86 -5.18 -6.65
N PHE A 52 -11.63 -5.83 -5.51
CA PHE A 52 -10.29 -6.22 -5.09
C PHE A 52 -9.67 -7.33 -5.97
N ASN A 53 -10.48 -8.25 -6.48
CA ASN A 53 -10.02 -9.26 -7.44
C ASN A 53 -9.57 -8.60 -8.76
N LYS A 54 -10.33 -7.62 -9.26
CA LYS A 54 -9.94 -6.81 -10.42
C LYS A 54 -8.66 -6.01 -10.14
N LEU A 55 -8.57 -5.32 -9.01
CA LEU A 55 -7.36 -4.59 -8.61
C LEU A 55 -6.14 -5.53 -8.57
N ARG A 56 -6.28 -6.71 -7.95
CA ARG A 56 -5.23 -7.73 -7.91
C ARG A 56 -4.78 -8.17 -9.30
N PHE A 57 -5.72 -8.38 -10.22
CA PHE A 57 -5.42 -8.74 -11.60
C PHE A 57 -4.69 -7.62 -12.34
N TYR A 58 -5.19 -6.39 -12.29
CA TYR A 58 -4.56 -5.26 -12.98
C TYR A 58 -3.18 -4.91 -12.37
N ARG A 59 -3.00 -5.02 -11.06
CA ARG A 59 -1.69 -4.90 -10.41
C ARG A 59 -0.71 -5.94 -10.90
N MET A 60 -1.14 -7.19 -11.07
CA MET A 60 -0.31 -8.25 -11.65
C MET A 60 0.11 -7.90 -13.10
N LEU A 61 -0.79 -7.34 -13.91
CA LEU A 61 -0.44 -6.85 -15.25
C LEU A 61 0.56 -5.70 -15.19
N LEU A 62 0.35 -4.74 -14.28
CA LEU A 62 1.23 -3.59 -14.09
C LEU A 62 2.64 -4.03 -13.66
N GLN A 63 2.72 -4.96 -12.72
CA GLN A 63 3.96 -5.61 -12.29
C GLN A 63 4.67 -6.32 -13.44
N SER A 64 3.94 -7.08 -14.26
CA SER A 64 4.50 -7.76 -15.44
C SER A 64 5.03 -6.78 -16.50
N SER A 65 4.45 -5.57 -16.56
CA SER A 65 4.87 -4.51 -17.49
C SER A 65 6.13 -3.78 -17.00
N ALA A 66 6.22 -3.47 -15.71
CA ALA A 66 7.27 -2.61 -15.15
C ALA A 66 8.42 -3.37 -14.49
N GLY A 67 8.17 -4.54 -13.91
CA GLY A 67 9.16 -5.32 -13.18
C GLY A 67 10.33 -5.80 -14.04
N SER A 68 11.37 -6.32 -13.38
CA SER A 68 12.52 -6.94 -14.07
C SER A 68 12.06 -8.14 -14.91
N LEU A 69 12.90 -8.67 -15.80
CA LEU A 69 12.51 -9.83 -16.62
C LEU A 69 12.21 -11.10 -15.80
N TRP A 70 12.74 -11.20 -14.59
CA TRP A 70 12.68 -12.42 -13.77
C TRP A 70 12.35 -12.09 -12.31
N HIS A 71 11.12 -11.66 -12.05
CA HIS A 71 10.63 -11.28 -10.72
C HIS A 71 9.45 -12.14 -10.28
N GLY A 72 9.27 -12.28 -8.96
CA GLY A 72 8.23 -13.09 -8.36
C GLY A 72 8.77 -13.99 -7.25
N THR A 73 7.94 -14.25 -6.25
CA THR A 73 8.30 -15.05 -5.07
C THR A 73 8.49 -16.53 -5.38
N THR A 74 7.86 -17.04 -6.44
CA THR A 74 7.93 -18.44 -6.86
C THR A 74 8.29 -18.56 -8.35
N LEU A 75 8.81 -19.73 -8.75
CA LEU A 75 9.13 -20.01 -10.16
C LEU A 75 7.90 -19.85 -11.07
N ALA A 76 6.73 -20.35 -10.65
CA ALA A 76 5.49 -20.19 -11.39
C ALA A 76 5.13 -18.71 -11.59
N ARG A 77 5.34 -17.87 -10.56
CA ARG A 77 5.07 -16.43 -10.66
C ARG A 77 6.03 -15.72 -11.60
N LYS A 78 7.31 -16.11 -11.61
CA LYS A 78 8.32 -15.61 -12.55
C LYS A 78 7.95 -15.93 -14.00
N ILE A 79 7.55 -17.17 -14.27
CA ILE A 79 7.08 -17.60 -15.60
C ILE A 79 5.82 -16.81 -16.00
N LEU A 80 4.86 -16.66 -15.09
CA LEU A 80 3.63 -15.89 -15.36
C LEU A 80 3.94 -14.46 -15.79
N HIS A 81 4.81 -13.75 -15.04
CA HIS A 81 5.21 -12.39 -15.40
C HIS A 81 5.92 -12.32 -16.75
N LEU A 82 6.81 -13.29 -17.03
CA LEU A 82 7.50 -13.38 -18.32
C LEU A 82 6.53 -13.57 -19.49
N VAL A 83 5.55 -14.46 -19.35
CA VAL A 83 4.53 -14.76 -20.38
C VAL A 83 3.59 -13.57 -20.60
N LEU A 84 3.21 -12.85 -19.55
CA LEU A 84 2.31 -11.70 -19.65
C LEU A 84 3.00 -10.44 -20.19
N ARG A 85 4.33 -10.33 -20.05
CA ARG A 85 5.10 -9.12 -20.40
C ARG A 85 4.82 -8.63 -21.83
N PRO A 86 4.85 -9.44 -22.91
CA PRO A 86 4.56 -8.95 -24.25
C PRO A 86 3.17 -8.32 -24.37
N ALA A 87 2.14 -8.97 -23.83
CA ALA A 87 0.77 -8.45 -23.85
C ALA A 87 0.66 -7.12 -23.09
N THR A 88 1.28 -7.03 -21.90
CA THR A 88 1.24 -5.80 -21.09
C THR A 88 2.03 -4.65 -21.71
N LYS A 89 3.08 -4.92 -22.50
CA LYS A 89 3.78 -3.90 -23.30
C LYS A 89 2.93 -3.37 -24.45
N ILE A 90 2.09 -4.22 -25.07
CA ILE A 90 1.14 -3.81 -26.11
C ILE A 90 0.01 -2.94 -25.53
N ILE A 91 -0.54 -3.35 -24.38
CA ILE A 91 -1.60 -2.59 -23.71
C ILE A 91 -1.06 -1.21 -23.28
N GLY A 92 0.15 -1.19 -22.72
CA GLY A 92 0.82 0.01 -22.22
C GLY A 92 0.64 0.19 -20.71
N TYR A 93 1.72 0.62 -20.04
CA TYR A 93 1.76 0.83 -18.59
C TYR A 93 0.67 1.82 -18.14
N ASP A 94 0.61 3.00 -18.77
CA ASP A 94 -0.30 4.07 -18.36
C ASP A 94 -1.77 3.66 -18.49
N ARG A 95 -2.12 2.82 -19.48
CA ARG A 95 -3.50 2.32 -19.62
C ARG A 95 -3.88 1.36 -18.51
N ILE A 96 -2.96 0.47 -18.13
CA ILE A 96 -3.17 -0.46 -17.00
C ILE A 96 -3.27 0.35 -15.70
N PHE A 97 -2.39 1.32 -15.50
CA PHE A 97 -2.38 2.19 -14.32
C PHE A 97 -3.65 3.03 -14.22
N ASN A 98 -4.06 3.73 -15.28
CA ASN A 98 -5.29 4.51 -15.29
C ASN A 98 -6.53 3.66 -15.03
N ARG A 99 -6.52 2.38 -15.43
CA ARG A 99 -7.61 1.45 -15.11
C ARG A 99 -7.68 1.13 -13.62
N ILE A 100 -6.54 1.05 -12.93
CA ILE A 100 -6.47 0.90 -11.48
C ILE A 100 -7.01 2.16 -10.78
N GLU A 101 -6.51 3.34 -11.17
CA GLU A 101 -6.97 4.62 -10.59
C GLU A 101 -8.47 4.82 -10.79
N THR A 102 -8.99 4.55 -11.99
CA THR A 102 -10.44 4.63 -12.28
C THR A 102 -11.28 3.72 -11.37
N MET A 103 -10.76 2.55 -10.97
CA MET A 103 -11.48 1.66 -10.05
C MET A 103 -11.46 2.20 -8.61
N LYS A 104 -10.36 2.80 -8.17
CA LYS A 104 -10.23 3.44 -6.85
C LYS A 104 -11.09 4.70 -6.74
N ASP A 105 -11.14 5.50 -7.80
CA ASP A 105 -11.87 6.78 -7.85
C ASP A 105 -13.37 6.60 -8.10
N LYS A 106 -13.82 5.37 -8.39
CA LYS A 106 -15.23 5.08 -8.69
C LYS A 106 -16.18 5.44 -7.54
N TYR A 107 -15.70 5.34 -6.30
CA TYR A 107 -16.52 5.51 -5.11
C TYR A 107 -15.95 6.64 -4.25
N GLY A 108 -16.60 7.80 -4.29
CA GLY A 108 -16.17 8.97 -3.53
C GLY A 108 -16.20 8.70 -2.02
N PHE A 109 -15.22 9.25 -1.30
CA PHE A 109 -15.15 9.14 0.16
C PHE A 109 -16.45 9.63 0.81
N GLU A 110 -16.93 10.83 0.45
CA GLU A 110 -18.13 11.42 1.06
C GLU A 110 -19.45 10.73 0.69
N GLU A 111 -19.45 9.94 -0.39
CA GLU A 111 -20.67 9.34 -0.96
C GLU A 111 -21.01 7.99 -0.35
N LYS A 112 -20.08 7.38 0.40
CA LYS A 112 -20.19 6.03 0.93
C LYS A 112 -20.26 5.98 2.45
N GLU A 113 -21.02 5.02 2.95
CA GLU A 113 -21.09 4.72 4.38
C GLU A 113 -19.79 4.06 4.87
N TYR A 114 -19.24 3.16 4.07
CA TYR A 114 -17.99 2.47 4.37
C TYR A 114 -16.85 2.99 3.51
N VAL A 115 -15.69 3.13 4.14
CA VAL A 115 -14.45 3.59 3.52
C VAL A 115 -13.32 2.65 3.87
N GLY A 116 -12.27 2.68 3.07
CA GLY A 116 -11.10 1.84 3.29
C GLY A 116 -9.96 2.24 2.37
N ASN A 117 -8.87 1.49 2.49
CA ASN A 117 -7.70 1.67 1.65
C ASN A 117 -7.79 0.75 0.43
N MET A 118 -7.73 1.33 -0.77
CA MET A 118 -7.60 0.59 -2.03
C MET A 118 -6.25 0.81 -2.71
N CYS A 119 -5.32 1.57 -2.12
CA CYS A 119 -4.00 1.90 -2.70
C CYS A 119 -2.96 0.79 -2.51
N SER A 120 -3.16 -0.06 -1.51
CA SER A 120 -2.25 -1.15 -1.17
C SER A 120 -2.95 -2.51 -1.24
N PRO A 121 -2.23 -3.61 -1.60
CA PRO A 121 -2.75 -4.96 -1.43
C PRO A 121 -2.72 -5.43 0.04
N VAL A 122 -2.10 -4.67 0.95
CA VAL A 122 -1.99 -5.03 2.37
C VAL A 122 -3.37 -5.09 3.00
N GLY A 123 -3.70 -6.23 3.61
CA GLY A 123 -4.96 -6.41 4.33
C GLY A 123 -6.24 -6.36 3.48
N LEU A 124 -6.13 -6.26 2.15
CA LEU A 124 -7.29 -6.26 1.23
C LEU A 124 -8.40 -5.30 1.71
N TRP A 125 -9.64 -5.77 1.76
CA TRP A 125 -10.80 -5.02 2.26
C TRP A 125 -11.00 -5.15 3.77
N HIS A 126 -10.09 -5.79 4.51
CA HIS A 126 -10.26 -6.00 5.96
C HIS A 126 -10.19 -4.69 6.75
N GLY A 127 -9.50 -3.67 6.26
CA GLY A 127 -9.50 -2.32 6.82
C GLY A 127 -10.73 -1.46 6.45
N LYS A 128 -11.83 -2.09 6.04
CA LYS A 128 -13.11 -1.40 5.75
C LYS A 128 -13.76 -0.99 7.07
N VAL A 129 -14.10 0.30 7.18
CA VAL A 129 -14.69 0.88 8.39
C VAL A 129 -15.79 1.87 8.05
N ARG A 130 -16.69 2.12 9.01
CA ARG A 130 -17.74 3.13 8.86
C ARG A 130 -17.12 4.53 8.83
N ARG A 131 -17.42 5.31 7.80
CA ARG A 131 -16.82 6.61 7.51
C ARG A 131 -17.03 7.62 8.63
N GLU A 132 -18.25 7.70 9.15
CA GLU A 132 -18.58 8.63 10.24
C GLU A 132 -17.77 8.37 11.51
N ASP A 133 -17.39 7.10 11.76
CA ASP A 133 -16.62 6.73 12.94
C ASP A 133 -15.11 6.92 12.69
N TYR A 134 -14.68 6.76 11.44
CA TYR A 134 -13.32 7.08 11.00
C TYR A 134 -13.00 8.58 11.07
N THR A 135 -13.94 9.44 10.65
CA THR A 135 -13.71 10.90 10.59
C THR A 135 -13.83 11.60 11.94
N ARG A 136 -14.38 10.95 12.96
CA ARG A 136 -14.35 11.47 14.33
C ARG A 136 -12.91 11.49 14.83
N PRO A 137 -12.33 12.64 15.20
CA PRO A 137 -10.95 12.67 15.64
C PRO A 137 -10.81 12.01 17.00
N ASN A 138 -9.73 11.24 17.16
CA ASN A 138 -9.21 10.79 18.44
C ASN A 138 -7.75 11.27 18.58
N GLN A 139 -7.21 11.27 19.79
CA GLN A 139 -5.84 11.70 20.07
C GLN A 139 -5.09 10.59 20.78
N LEU A 140 -3.91 10.23 20.26
CA LEU A 140 -3.02 9.26 20.89
C LEU A 140 -1.66 9.90 21.16
N GLU A 141 -1.05 9.53 22.28
CA GLU A 141 0.32 9.91 22.59
C GLU A 141 1.30 8.96 21.89
N PHE A 142 2.30 9.53 21.24
CA PHE A 142 3.44 8.83 20.67
C PHE A 142 4.69 9.68 20.87
N GLU A 143 5.74 9.11 21.49
CA GLU A 143 7.02 9.81 21.73
C GLU A 143 6.86 11.19 22.40
N GLY A 144 5.96 11.28 23.40
CA GLY A 144 5.69 12.50 24.18
C GLY A 144 4.89 13.58 23.43
N ARG A 145 4.26 13.23 22.29
CA ARG A 145 3.43 14.15 21.50
C ARG A 145 2.06 13.53 21.22
N LEU A 146 1.04 14.38 21.19
CA LEU A 146 -0.31 13.97 20.79
C LEU A 146 -0.48 14.07 19.27
N TYR A 147 -1.02 13.01 18.69
CA TYR A 147 -1.33 12.91 17.27
C TYR A 147 -2.81 12.62 17.06
N SER A 148 -3.39 13.27 16.05
CA SER A 148 -4.73 12.94 15.61
C SER A 148 -4.75 11.59 14.90
N VAL A 149 -5.68 10.75 15.28
CA VAL A 149 -5.94 9.44 14.66
C VAL A 149 -7.44 9.29 14.37
N PRO A 150 -7.82 8.32 13.51
CA PRO A 150 -9.22 8.00 13.29
C PRO A 150 -9.95 7.59 14.59
N GLY A 151 -11.23 7.91 14.69
CA GLY A 151 -12.03 7.66 15.90
C GLY A 151 -12.11 6.19 16.26
N ASN A 152 -12.23 5.35 15.24
CA ASN A 152 -12.29 3.91 15.31
C ASN A 152 -10.97 3.24 14.87
N TYR A 153 -9.81 3.82 15.17
CA TYR A 153 -8.51 3.27 14.78
C TYR A 153 -8.32 1.79 15.19
N VAL A 154 -8.90 1.33 16.30
CA VAL A 154 -8.87 -0.09 16.71
C VAL A 154 -9.64 -0.97 15.72
N GLU A 155 -10.85 -0.58 15.34
CA GLU A 155 -11.68 -1.28 14.34
C GLU A 155 -10.97 -1.35 12.98
N TYR A 156 -10.21 -0.31 12.62
CA TYR A 156 -9.40 -0.28 11.42
C TYR A 156 -8.19 -1.21 11.49
N LEU A 157 -7.44 -1.20 12.61
CA LEU A 157 -6.15 -1.89 12.71
C LEU A 157 -6.27 -3.37 13.07
N GLU A 158 -7.23 -3.78 13.90
CA GLU A 158 -7.33 -5.18 14.35
C GLU A 158 -7.55 -6.20 13.22
N PRO A 159 -8.40 -5.94 12.21
CA PRO A 159 -8.55 -6.85 11.07
C PRO A 159 -7.28 -6.94 10.20
N LEU A 160 -6.43 -5.92 10.24
CA LEU A 160 -5.20 -5.83 9.44
C LEU A 160 -4.02 -6.50 10.14
N TYR A 161 -3.88 -6.30 11.45
CA TYR A 161 -2.68 -6.67 12.21
C TYR A 161 -2.94 -7.68 13.32
N GLY A 162 -4.20 -8.04 13.56
CA GLY A 162 -4.63 -8.97 14.59
C GLY A 162 -5.13 -8.26 15.85
N LYS A 163 -5.78 -9.06 16.70
CA LYS A 163 -6.35 -8.62 17.97
C LYS A 163 -5.26 -8.04 18.89
N ASN A 164 -5.60 -6.98 19.64
CA ASN A 164 -4.72 -6.30 20.60
C ASN A 164 -3.46 -5.64 19.98
N CYS A 165 -3.40 -5.49 18.65
CA CYS A 165 -2.24 -4.88 17.97
C CYS A 165 -1.96 -3.43 18.40
N THR A 166 -2.90 -2.77 19.07
CA THR A 166 -2.79 -1.38 19.57
C THR A 166 -2.35 -1.28 21.02
N THR A 167 -2.37 -2.39 21.77
CA THR A 167 -2.10 -2.41 23.22
C THR A 167 -0.94 -3.33 23.59
N GLU A 168 -0.59 -4.28 22.72
CA GLU A 168 0.42 -5.29 22.97
C GLU A 168 1.50 -5.29 21.89
N LEU A 169 2.76 -5.31 22.33
CA LEU A 169 3.87 -5.55 21.42
C LEU A 169 3.97 -7.05 21.09
N PRO A 170 4.35 -7.42 19.86
CA PRO A 170 4.70 -8.80 19.55
C PRO A 170 5.77 -9.33 20.51
N PRO A 171 5.84 -10.65 20.76
CA PRO A 171 6.95 -11.26 21.50
C PRO A 171 8.32 -10.89 20.91
N PRO A 172 9.39 -10.74 21.71
CA PRO A 172 10.71 -10.31 21.23
C PRO A 172 11.25 -11.08 20.02
N GLU A 173 11.02 -12.40 19.98
CA GLU A 173 11.42 -13.28 18.88
C GLU A 173 10.70 -12.99 17.55
N LYS A 174 9.56 -12.29 17.59
CA LYS A 174 8.81 -11.82 16.42
C LYS A 174 9.10 -10.36 16.06
N ARG A 175 9.87 -9.62 16.86
CA ARG A 175 10.25 -8.21 16.60
C ARG A 175 11.43 -8.14 15.65
N THR A 176 11.30 -8.74 14.47
CA THR A 176 12.32 -8.72 13.42
C THR A 176 11.91 -7.74 12.32
N SER A 177 12.86 -6.96 11.81
CA SER A 177 12.60 -6.12 10.64
C SER A 177 12.53 -6.99 9.39
N GLY A 178 11.38 -7.03 8.74
CA GLY A 178 11.25 -7.59 7.39
C GLY A 178 11.79 -6.65 6.30
N HIS A 179 12.08 -5.39 6.65
CA HIS A 179 12.59 -4.39 5.71
C HIS A 179 14.12 -4.39 5.70
N THR A 180 14.69 -4.44 4.48
CA THR A 180 16.13 -4.39 4.22
C THR A 180 16.56 -2.96 3.87
N LEU A 181 16.40 -2.03 4.82
CA LEU A 181 16.64 -0.60 4.61
C LEU A 181 17.64 -0.05 5.63
N ASP A 182 18.68 0.62 5.15
CA ASP A 182 19.57 1.43 5.99
C ASP A 182 19.25 2.91 5.78
N ILE A 183 19.21 3.71 6.85
CA ILE A 183 18.88 5.14 6.80
C ILE A 183 20.10 5.95 7.23
N TYR A 184 20.48 6.92 6.41
CA TYR A 184 21.62 7.81 6.63
C TYR A 184 21.14 9.26 6.68
N ARG A 185 21.65 10.05 7.61
CA ARG A 185 21.41 11.50 7.64
C ARG A 185 22.42 12.21 6.73
N CYS A 186 21.94 13.03 5.82
CA CYS A 186 22.78 13.88 5.00
C CYS A 186 23.38 15.01 5.87
N VAL A 187 24.71 15.08 5.93
CA VAL A 187 25.41 16.20 6.57
C VAL A 187 25.78 17.18 5.46
N LYS A 188 25.26 18.41 5.54
CA LYS A 188 25.73 19.49 4.65
C LYS A 188 27.18 19.82 5.04
N LEU A 189 28.08 19.69 4.07
CA LEU A 189 29.47 20.16 4.17
C LEU A 189 29.53 21.68 3.99
#